data_AF-A0A538HGX9-F1
#
_entry.id   AF-A0A538HGX9-F1
#
_cell.length_a   1.000
_cell.length_b   1.000
_cell.length_c   1.000
_cell.angle_alpha   90.00
_cell.angle_beta   90.00
_cell.angle_gamma   90.00
#
_symmetry.space_group_name_H-M   'P 1'
#
loop_
_entity.id
_entity.type
_entity.pdbx_description
1 polymer ?
#
loop_
_entity_poly.entity_id
_entity_poly.type
_entity_poly.pdbx_seq_one_letter_code
_entity_poly.pdbx_strand_id
1 'polypeptide(L)'
;MARLVVLLAAAALAAATAASVAGAPALATATAACGTHSFTIAFDPKRRAVLTDGVHVLASVSFTSRFISSRCRRVSDPNRYFAGGLGAGIGTRTSFRCLTSKPIRVHVSATHNGSGSVIGGGLVVGIGSDTRLRVIASAVLAKKGGRYASRVYRAATYCKLGA
;
A
#
# COMPACT_ATOMS: atom_id res chain seq x y z
N MET A 1 14.72 -26.44 -57.73
CA MET A 1 13.59 -27.33 -57.39
C MET A 1 13.85 -27.88 -55.99
N ALA A 2 12.90 -27.72 -55.05
CA ALA A 2 12.68 -28.48 -53.80
C ALA A 2 13.84 -28.60 -52.76
N ARG A 3 13.67 -28.70 -51.45
CA ARG A 3 12.68 -28.40 -50.39
C ARG A 3 13.27 -29.01 -49.08
N LEU A 4 12.81 -28.54 -47.91
CA LEU A 4 12.99 -29.07 -46.52
C LEU A 4 14.37 -28.85 -45.88
N VAL A 5 14.57 -28.09 -44.78
CA VAL A 5 13.92 -27.99 -43.45
C VAL A 5 14.00 -29.28 -42.62
N VAL A 6 14.89 -29.30 -41.61
CA VAL A 6 14.60 -29.79 -40.25
C VAL A 6 15.35 -28.95 -39.22
N LEU A 7 14.60 -28.47 -38.22
CA LEU A 7 15.02 -27.72 -37.05
C LEU A 7 15.87 -28.55 -36.09
N LEU A 8 16.84 -27.93 -35.43
CA LEU A 8 17.30 -28.35 -34.10
C LEU A 8 17.44 -27.12 -33.19
N ALA A 9 16.68 -27.18 -32.11
CA ALA A 9 16.52 -26.17 -31.10
C ALA A 9 17.77 -26.03 -30.21
N ALA A 10 18.13 -24.80 -29.87
CA ALA A 10 18.84 -24.47 -28.62
C ALA A 10 18.59 -22.99 -28.32
N ALA A 11 17.41 -22.70 -27.75
CA ALA A 11 17.08 -21.39 -27.23
C ALA A 11 17.67 -21.22 -25.82
N ALA A 12 18.31 -20.07 -25.62
CA ALA A 12 18.47 -19.35 -24.36
C ALA A 12 19.42 -19.91 -23.28
N LEU A 13 20.69 -19.51 -23.37
CA LEU A 13 21.47 -19.12 -22.19
C LEU A 13 22.26 -17.84 -22.51
N ALA A 14 21.55 -16.73 -22.62
CA ALA A 14 22.14 -15.42 -22.42
C ALA A 14 22.05 -15.12 -20.92
N ALA A 15 23.08 -15.53 -20.17
CA ALA A 15 23.32 -15.03 -18.82
C ALA A 15 23.71 -13.55 -18.93
N ALA A 16 22.70 -12.68 -19.05
CA ALA A 16 22.87 -11.27 -18.83
C ALA A 16 23.09 -11.06 -17.33
N THR A 17 24.35 -11.01 -16.93
CA THR A 17 24.80 -10.38 -15.70
C THR A 17 24.39 -8.91 -15.73
N ALA A 18 23.16 -8.62 -15.29
CA ALA A 18 22.81 -7.29 -14.86
C ALA A 18 23.53 -7.04 -13.52
N ALA A 19 24.75 -6.50 -13.64
CA ALA A 19 25.37 -5.75 -12.57
C ALA A 19 24.44 -4.58 -12.24
N SER A 20 23.55 -4.80 -11.27
CA SER A 20 22.77 -3.73 -10.67
C SER A 20 23.67 -3.09 -9.62
N VAL A 21 24.20 -1.93 -10.00
CA VAL A 21 24.69 -0.86 -9.14
C VAL A 21 24.18 -0.97 -7.70
N ALA A 22 25.14 -1.10 -6.79
CA ALA A 22 24.93 -0.96 -5.36
C ALA A 22 24.26 0.40 -5.06
N GLY A 23 23.26 0.37 -4.19
CA GLY A 23 22.89 1.55 -3.40
C GLY A 23 21.61 2.30 -3.79
N ALA A 24 20.46 1.61 -3.82
CA ALA A 24 19.21 2.13 -3.25
C ALA A 24 18.15 1.02 -3.26
N PRO A 25 17.70 0.48 -2.10
CA PRO A 25 16.51 -0.37 -2.12
C PRO A 25 15.30 0.50 -2.48
N ALA A 26 14.80 0.28 -3.69
CA ALA A 26 13.67 0.95 -4.28
C ALA A 26 12.49 1.06 -3.32
N LEU A 27 11.96 2.29 -3.18
CA LEU A 27 10.62 2.54 -2.65
C LEU A 27 9.60 1.93 -3.61
N ALA A 28 9.27 0.64 -3.43
CA ALA A 28 8.15 0.04 -4.12
C ALA A 28 6.86 0.41 -3.37
N THR A 29 6.14 1.39 -3.91
CA THR A 29 4.74 1.64 -3.56
C THR A 29 3.87 0.71 -4.40
N ALA A 30 2.87 0.11 -3.77
CA ALA A 30 1.85 -0.63 -4.50
C ALA A 30 0.53 0.10 -4.38
N THR A 31 -0.13 0.27 -5.51
CA THR A 31 -1.40 0.97 -5.64
C THR A 31 -2.43 0.03 -6.22
N ALA A 32 -3.60 -0.02 -5.59
CA ALA A 32 -4.72 -0.74 -6.16
C ALA A 32 -6.06 -0.05 -5.92
N ALA A 33 -6.97 -0.21 -6.87
CA ALA A 33 -8.35 0.20 -6.76
C ALA A 33 -9.21 -0.98 -6.27
N CYS A 34 -9.97 -0.78 -5.20
CA CYS A 34 -10.92 -1.74 -4.64
C CYS A 34 -12.34 -1.13 -4.67
N GLY A 35 -13.30 -1.82 -5.29
CA GLY A 35 -14.69 -1.36 -5.40
C GLY A 35 -15.54 -1.77 -4.20
N THR A 36 -15.34 -1.17 -3.03
CA THR A 36 -16.05 -1.56 -1.79
C THR A 36 -16.94 -0.43 -1.26
N HIS A 37 -18.16 -0.77 -0.83
CA HIS A 37 -19.11 0.19 -0.23
C HIS A 37 -18.89 0.43 1.27
N SER A 38 -18.09 -0.42 1.91
CA SER A 38 -17.65 -0.24 3.29
C SER A 38 -16.31 -0.91 3.47
N PHE A 39 -15.48 -0.33 4.34
CA PHE A 39 -14.23 -0.93 4.74
C PHE A 39 -13.90 -0.57 6.18
N THR A 40 -13.04 -1.40 6.76
CA THR A 40 -12.52 -1.21 8.11
C THR A 40 -11.00 -1.20 8.07
N ILE A 41 -10.40 -0.25 8.76
CA ILE A 41 -8.96 -0.25 9.04
C ILE A 41 -8.78 -0.59 10.51
N ALA A 42 -8.16 -1.74 10.77
CA ALA A 42 -7.68 -2.12 12.09
C ALA A 42 -6.22 -1.70 12.23
N PHE A 43 -5.90 -0.93 13.27
CA PHE A 43 -4.56 -0.42 13.52
C PHE A 43 -4.01 -0.94 14.84
N ASP A 44 -2.92 -1.70 14.78
CA ASP A 44 -2.10 -2.05 15.93
C ASP A 44 -0.73 -1.38 15.79
N PRO A 45 -0.42 -0.36 16.61
CA PRO A 45 0.81 0.42 16.49
C PRO A 45 2.09 -0.40 16.67
N LYS A 46 2.00 -1.61 17.26
CA LYS A 46 3.14 -2.51 17.51
C LYS A 46 3.23 -3.68 16.53
N ARG A 47 2.18 -3.95 15.76
CA ARG A 47 2.11 -5.17 14.92
C ARG A 47 1.91 -4.84 13.44
N ARG A 48 0.80 -4.20 13.09
CA ARG A 48 0.37 -4.02 11.70
C ARG A 48 -0.85 -3.11 11.57
N ALA A 49 -1.10 -2.64 10.35
CA ALA A 49 -2.38 -2.08 9.92
C ALA A 49 -3.00 -3.02 8.88
N VAL A 50 -4.30 -3.28 9.00
CA VAL A 50 -5.04 -4.18 8.11
C VAL A 50 -6.30 -3.47 7.62
N LEU A 51 -6.53 -3.50 6.32
CA LEU A 51 -7.72 -3.02 5.64
C LEU A 51 -8.58 -4.20 5.19
N THR A 52 -9.86 -4.18 5.53
CA THR A 52 -10.81 -5.25 5.19
C THR A 52 -12.13 -4.69 4.67
N ASP A 53 -12.84 -5.44 3.82
CA ASP A 53 -14.23 -5.12 3.40
C ASP A 53 -15.30 -5.63 4.40
N GLY A 54 -14.88 -6.29 5.48
CA GLY A 54 -15.73 -6.95 6.48
C GLY A 54 -15.72 -8.48 6.38
N VAL A 55 -15.29 -9.03 5.25
CA VAL A 55 -15.19 -10.48 5.01
C VAL A 55 -13.77 -10.86 4.59
N HIS A 56 -13.08 -9.98 3.87
CA HIS A 56 -11.79 -10.26 3.23
C HIS A 56 -10.77 -9.16 3.53
N VAL A 57 -9.50 -9.56 3.58
CA VAL A 57 -8.38 -8.63 3.65
C VAL A 57 -8.13 -8.03 2.25
N LEU A 58 -8.21 -6.71 2.16
CA LEU A 58 -7.95 -5.95 0.93
C LEU A 58 -6.49 -5.50 0.86
N ALA A 59 -5.91 -5.11 2.00
CA ALA A 59 -4.50 -4.75 2.10
C ALA A 59 -4.02 -4.87 3.54
N SER A 60 -2.71 -5.02 3.72
CA SER A 60 -2.09 -4.89 5.04
C SER A 60 -0.65 -4.41 4.94
N VAL A 61 -0.18 -3.81 6.03
CA VAL A 61 1.21 -3.41 6.20
C VAL A 61 1.66 -3.73 7.61
N SER A 62 2.89 -4.22 7.74
CA SER A 62 3.60 -4.41 8.99
C SER A 62 4.99 -3.78 8.87
N PHE A 63 5.80 -3.90 9.92
CA PHE A 63 7.19 -3.45 9.88
C PHE A 63 8.05 -4.17 8.83
N THR A 64 7.72 -5.42 8.50
CA THR A 64 8.54 -6.28 7.63
C THR A 64 7.83 -6.73 6.36
N SER A 65 6.52 -6.48 6.24
CA SER A 65 5.72 -6.96 5.11
C SER A 65 4.68 -5.96 4.63
N ARG A 66 4.34 -6.04 3.34
CA ARG A 66 3.23 -5.33 2.72
C ARG A 66 2.49 -6.27 1.81
N PHE A 67 1.17 -6.12 1.78
CA PHE A 67 0.30 -6.95 0.99
C PHE A 67 -0.86 -6.13 0.42
N ILE A 68 -1.16 -6.37 -0.85
CA ILE A 68 -2.41 -5.94 -1.50
C ILE A 68 -3.09 -7.19 -2.04
N SER A 69 -4.38 -7.30 -1.79
CA SER A 69 -5.21 -8.40 -2.27
C SER A 69 -5.27 -8.44 -3.79
N SER A 70 -5.24 -9.65 -4.36
CA SER A 70 -5.46 -9.88 -5.79
C SER A 70 -6.85 -9.43 -6.27
N ARG A 71 -7.78 -9.18 -5.33
CA ARG A 71 -9.12 -8.64 -5.60
C ARG A 71 -9.11 -7.17 -6.02
N CYS A 72 -8.02 -6.47 -5.73
CA CYS A 72 -7.88 -5.09 -6.12
C CYS A 72 -7.08 -5.02 -7.44
N ARG A 73 -7.59 -4.24 -8.40
CA ARG A 73 -6.90 -4.03 -9.67
C ARG A 73 -5.75 -3.04 -9.46
N ARG A 74 -4.56 -3.36 -9.96
CA ARG A 74 -3.42 -2.43 -9.94
C ARG A 74 -3.70 -1.23 -10.83
N VAL A 75 -3.43 -0.04 -10.32
CA VAL A 75 -3.48 1.24 -11.05
C VAL A 75 -2.24 2.06 -10.72
N SER A 76 -1.94 3.08 -11.51
CA SER A 76 -0.81 3.97 -11.26
C SER A 76 -0.98 4.73 -9.95
N ASP A 77 0.14 4.95 -9.26
CA ASP A 77 0.19 5.84 -8.10
C ASP A 77 -0.30 7.25 -8.49
N PRO A 78 -1.05 7.95 -7.62
CA PRO A 78 -1.54 9.26 -7.93
C PRO A 78 -0.40 10.27 -7.94
N ASN A 79 -0.41 11.15 -8.94
CA ASN A 79 0.58 12.22 -9.03
C ASN A 79 0.45 13.25 -7.89
N ARG A 80 -0.71 13.32 -7.23
CA ARG A 80 -0.97 14.23 -6.11
C ARG A 80 -1.89 13.61 -5.06
N TYR A 81 -1.45 13.64 -3.81
CA TYR A 81 -2.27 13.35 -2.63
C TYR A 81 -2.87 14.64 -2.08
N PHE A 82 -4.19 14.65 -1.91
CA PHE A 82 -4.91 15.69 -1.20
C PHE A 82 -5.27 15.15 0.19
N ALA A 83 -4.52 15.57 1.20
CA ALA A 83 -4.75 15.22 2.60
C ALA A 83 -5.86 16.05 3.28
N GLY A 84 -6.54 16.92 2.51
CA GLY A 84 -7.56 17.82 3.04
C GLY A 84 -8.67 17.06 3.78
N GLY A 85 -8.85 17.39 5.06
CA GLY A 85 -9.89 16.84 5.91
C GLY A 85 -9.47 15.67 6.81
N LEU A 86 -8.19 15.26 6.82
CA LEU A 86 -7.68 14.35 7.85
C LEU A 86 -7.61 15.07 9.21
N GLY A 87 -8.17 14.46 10.24
CA GLY A 87 -8.10 14.94 11.62
C GLY A 87 -6.77 14.61 12.30
N ALA A 88 -6.72 14.88 13.60
CA ALA A 88 -5.55 14.58 14.43
C ALA A 88 -5.16 13.10 14.38
N GLY A 89 -3.85 12.85 14.44
CA GLY A 89 -3.31 11.49 14.47
C GLY A 89 -3.62 10.79 15.79
N ILE A 90 -3.97 9.50 15.70
CA ILE A 90 -4.30 8.64 16.83
C ILE A 90 -3.13 7.66 17.03
N GLY A 91 -2.56 7.67 18.23
CA GLY A 91 -1.38 6.85 18.58
C GLY A 91 -1.71 5.54 19.31
N THR A 92 -2.99 5.20 19.47
CA THR A 92 -3.46 4.01 20.18
C THR A 92 -4.01 2.97 19.21
N ARG A 93 -4.15 1.72 19.68
CA ARG A 93 -4.89 0.69 18.92
C ARG A 93 -6.33 1.15 18.74
N THR A 94 -6.81 1.08 17.51
CA THR A 94 -8.16 1.54 17.17
C THR A 94 -8.63 0.88 15.88
N SER A 95 -9.94 0.73 15.74
CA SER A 95 -10.55 0.40 14.46
C SER A 95 -11.27 1.63 13.91
N PHE A 96 -11.33 1.72 12.58
CA PHE A 96 -12.14 2.73 11.89
C PHE A 96 -13.00 2.03 10.88
N ARG A 97 -14.27 2.44 10.83
CA ARG A 97 -15.16 2.07 9.75
C ARG A 97 -15.32 3.26 8.84
N CYS A 98 -14.96 3.11 7.58
CA CYS A 98 -15.24 4.12 6.59
C CYS A 98 -16.56 3.81 5.89
N LEU A 99 -17.38 4.85 5.77
CA LEU A 99 -18.78 4.82 5.35
C LEU A 99 -18.96 5.44 3.96
N THR A 100 -17.89 5.52 3.18
CA THR A 100 -17.98 5.98 1.80
C THR A 100 -18.61 4.91 0.93
N SER A 101 -19.64 5.26 0.17
CA SER A 101 -20.20 4.41 -0.88
C SER A 101 -19.35 4.40 -2.16
N LYS A 102 -18.36 5.30 -2.26
CA LYS A 102 -17.46 5.42 -3.41
C LYS A 102 -16.37 4.34 -3.37
N PRO A 103 -15.96 3.80 -4.55
CA PRO A 103 -14.79 2.94 -4.67
C PRO A 103 -13.55 3.58 -4.04
N ILE A 104 -12.72 2.73 -3.44
CA ILE A 104 -11.53 3.16 -2.72
C ILE A 104 -10.26 2.79 -3.49
N ARG A 105 -9.22 3.55 -3.27
CA ARG A 105 -7.86 3.26 -3.72
C ARG A 105 -6.97 3.11 -2.50
N VAL A 106 -6.10 2.11 -2.53
CA VAL A 106 -5.22 1.74 -1.43
C VAL A 106 -3.79 1.82 -1.90
N HIS A 107 -2.97 2.50 -1.12
CA HIS A 107 -1.53 2.62 -1.32
C HIS A 107 -0.81 2.02 -0.12
N VAL A 108 0.15 1.15 -0.36
CA VAL A 108 1.02 0.64 0.71
C VAL A 108 2.48 0.95 0.38
N SER A 109 3.25 1.42 1.36
CA SER A 109 4.59 1.96 1.11
C SER A 109 5.63 1.71 2.20
N ALA A 110 6.90 1.71 1.77
CA ALA A 110 8.14 2.04 2.48
C ALA A 110 8.04 3.22 3.42
N THR A 111 8.44 3.05 4.68
CA THR A 111 9.27 4.10 5.30
C THR A 111 10.69 3.59 5.42
N HIS A 112 11.66 4.35 4.90
CA HIS A 112 13.08 4.06 5.00
C HIS A 112 13.78 5.12 5.86
N ASN A 113 14.89 4.77 6.51
CA ASN A 113 15.80 5.76 7.09
C ASN A 113 16.76 6.30 6.02
N GLY A 114 17.58 7.29 6.39
CA GLY A 114 18.61 7.85 5.51
C GLY A 114 19.67 6.84 5.04
N SER A 115 19.76 5.65 5.65
CA SER A 115 20.64 4.55 5.21
C SER A 115 19.94 3.54 4.30
N GLY A 116 18.69 3.80 3.86
CA GLY A 116 17.93 2.94 2.95
C GLY A 116 17.26 1.72 3.62
N SER A 117 17.48 1.48 4.91
CA SER A 117 16.83 0.38 5.64
C SER A 117 15.34 0.66 5.84
N VAL A 118 14.49 -0.37 5.68
CA VAL A 118 13.06 -0.26 5.98
C VAL A 118 12.88 -0.05 7.50
N ILE A 119 12.35 1.10 7.87
CA ILE A 119 12.07 1.48 9.26
C ILE A 119 10.58 1.56 9.56
N GLY A 120 9.71 1.19 8.62
CA GLY A 120 8.28 1.34 8.81
C GLY A 120 7.49 1.04 7.56
N GLY A 121 6.19 1.29 7.66
CA GLY A 121 5.29 1.11 6.54
C GLY A 121 4.08 2.04 6.62
N GLY A 122 3.61 2.48 5.45
CA GLY A 122 2.40 3.27 5.29
C GLY A 122 1.31 2.45 4.62
N LEU A 123 0.06 2.71 5.02
CA LEU A 123 -1.15 2.31 4.32
C LEU A 123 -2.02 3.56 4.18
N VAL A 124 -2.29 4.00 2.97
CA VAL A 124 -3.11 5.17 2.67
C VAL A 124 -4.34 4.70 1.91
N VAL A 125 -5.52 5.13 2.34
CA VAL A 125 -6.78 4.87 1.65
C VAL A 125 -7.38 6.19 1.20
N GLY A 126 -7.78 6.25 -0.06
CA GLY A 126 -8.38 7.43 -0.65
C GLY A 126 -9.52 7.11 -1.62
N ILE A 127 -10.19 8.17 -2.02
CA ILE A 127 -11.25 8.17 -3.04
C ILE A 127 -10.89 9.19 -4.13
N GLY A 128 -11.24 8.90 -5.37
CA GLY A 128 -10.94 9.78 -6.52
C GLY A 128 -10.27 9.06 -7.69
N SER A 129 -9.69 9.84 -8.58
CA SER A 129 -9.06 9.38 -9.83
C SER A 129 -7.53 9.34 -9.72
N ASP A 130 -6.86 8.79 -10.74
CA ASP A 130 -5.40 8.71 -10.84
C ASP A 130 -4.70 10.08 -10.77
N THR A 131 -5.38 11.16 -11.13
CA THR A 131 -4.79 12.50 -11.10
C THR A 131 -4.88 13.17 -9.73
N ARG A 132 -5.86 12.78 -8.90
CA ARG A 132 -6.08 13.35 -7.56
C ARG A 132 -6.69 12.32 -6.62
N LEU A 133 -5.91 11.93 -5.61
CA LEU A 133 -6.41 11.09 -4.53
C LEU A 133 -6.79 11.95 -3.32
N ARG A 134 -8.06 11.93 -2.91
CA ARG A 134 -8.47 12.47 -1.62
C ARG A 134 -8.27 11.40 -0.55
N VAL A 135 -7.35 11.63 0.38
CA VAL A 135 -7.06 10.69 1.46
C VAL A 135 -8.19 10.74 2.48
N ILE A 136 -8.76 9.58 2.81
CA ILE A 136 -9.84 9.46 3.80
C ILE A 136 -9.41 8.72 5.05
N ALA A 137 -8.36 7.90 4.96
CA ALA A 137 -7.70 7.31 6.11
C ALA A 137 -6.24 6.99 5.77
N SER A 138 -5.36 7.01 6.77
CA SER A 138 -3.96 6.65 6.60
C SER A 138 -3.41 6.04 7.88
N ALA A 139 -2.71 4.93 7.80
CA ALA A 139 -1.99 4.30 8.90
C ALA A 139 -0.49 4.33 8.60
N VAL A 140 0.29 4.86 9.52
CA VAL A 140 1.75 4.93 9.48
C VAL A 140 2.30 4.13 10.64
N LEU A 141 3.07 3.10 10.35
CA LEU A 141 3.80 2.30 11.31
C LEU A 141 5.25 2.77 11.31
N ALA A 142 5.70 3.31 12.44
CA ALA A 142 7.06 3.80 12.60
C ALA A 142 7.88 2.83 13.47
N LYS A 143 9.16 2.64 13.10
CA LYS A 143 10.19 1.71 13.61
C LYS A 143 9.79 0.96 14.88
N LYS A 144 9.82 -0.38 14.82
CA LYS A 144 9.74 -1.24 16.02
C LYS A 144 10.84 -0.80 17.02
N GLY A 145 10.45 -0.12 18.10
CA GLY A 145 11.36 0.44 19.10
C GLY A 145 12.02 1.79 18.76
N GLY A 146 11.54 2.54 17.76
CA GLY A 146 12.04 3.89 17.44
C GLY A 146 11.26 5.02 18.10
N ARG A 147 11.83 6.23 18.09
CA ARG A 147 11.31 7.44 18.76
C ARG A 147 10.04 8.03 18.10
N TYR A 148 9.74 7.64 16.86
CA TYR A 148 8.53 8.09 16.15
C TYR A 148 7.37 7.15 16.46
N ALA A 149 6.23 7.71 16.87
CA ALA A 149 5.04 6.93 17.17
C ALA A 149 4.33 6.49 15.89
N SER A 150 3.97 5.21 15.80
CA SER A 150 2.98 4.73 14.83
C SER A 150 1.68 5.52 15.03
N ARG A 151 1.12 6.07 13.95
CA ARG A 151 -0.08 6.90 13.98
C ARG A 151 -1.05 6.50 12.89
N VAL A 152 -2.32 6.67 13.17
CA VAL A 152 -3.39 6.55 12.18
C VAL A 152 -4.20 7.83 12.11
N TYR A 153 -4.57 8.24 10.91
CA TYR A 153 -5.31 9.45 10.59
C TYR A 153 -6.62 9.06 9.92
N ARG A 154 -7.69 9.80 10.21
CA ARG A 154 -9.00 9.61 9.59
C ARG A 154 -9.58 10.92 9.09
N ALA A 155 -10.40 10.88 8.05
CA ALA A 155 -11.22 12.01 7.67
C ALA A 155 -12.46 12.11 8.56
N ALA A 156 -12.87 13.33 8.91
CA ALA A 156 -14.02 13.57 9.78
C ALA A 156 -15.35 13.09 9.18
N THR A 157 -15.53 13.24 7.86
CA THR A 157 -16.81 12.98 7.19
C THR A 157 -16.98 11.53 6.72
N TYR A 158 -15.88 10.84 6.39
CA TYR A 158 -15.95 9.55 5.70
C TYR A 158 -15.68 8.35 6.60
N CYS A 159 -15.14 8.56 7.79
CA CYS A 159 -14.75 7.48 8.67
C CYS A 159 -15.19 7.76 10.12
N LYS A 160 -15.76 6.73 10.75
CA LYS A 160 -16.12 6.72 12.17
C LYS A 160 -15.14 5.84 12.94
N LEU A 161 -14.91 6.16 14.21
CA LEU A 161 -14.23 5.24 15.13
C LEU A 161 -15.14 4.02 15.36
N GLY A 162 -14.56 2.83 15.32
CA GLY A 162 -15.21 1.59 15.72
C GLY A 162 -14.66 1.11 17.06
N ALA A 163 -15.55 0.61 17.92
CA ALA A 163 -15.21 -0.18 19.10
C ALA A 163 -14.92 -1.62 18.68
#